data_AF-A0A959CSA6-F1
#
_entry.id   AF-A0A959CSA6-F1
#
_cell.length_a   1.000
_cell.length_b   1.000
_cell.length_c   1.000
_cell.angle_alpha   90.00
_cell.angle_beta   90.00
_cell.angle_gamma   90.00
#
_symmetry.space_group_name_H-M   'P 1'
#
loop_
_entity.id
_entity.type
_entity.pdbx_description
1 polymer ?
#
loop_
_entity_poly.entity_id
_entity_poly.type
_entity_poly.pdbx_seq_one_letter_code
_entity_poly.pdbx_strand_id
1 'polypeptide(L)'
;MSMTIRTIAILLSFAMLAACQSSGEQQGQEKSNNETTVNADSLRYPDEANLKNVKQLTFGGDNAEAYWSFNGKYLSFQATNEAWGTECDQIYYMPAGGYSGNQPPLVSTGKGRTTCAYFMPGDTAILYASTHLGNEACPETPHSVQGQYVWPIYADFDIFVANLEGKIIKQLTDS
;
A
#
# COMPACT_ATOMS: atom_id res chain seq x y z
N MET A 1 21.66 -25.44 -58.02
CA MET A 1 23.08 -25.54 -58.44
C MET A 1 23.92 -25.02 -57.28
N SER A 2 24.76 -25.89 -56.74
CA SER A 2 25.60 -25.69 -55.55
C SER A 2 26.63 -24.57 -55.73
N MET A 3 26.93 -23.77 -54.69
CA MET A 3 28.32 -23.34 -54.44
C MET A 3 28.56 -22.83 -53.01
N THR A 4 29.42 -23.55 -52.30
CA THR A 4 30.12 -23.27 -51.04
C THR A 4 31.29 -22.29 -51.19
N ILE A 5 31.53 -21.41 -50.20
CA ILE A 5 32.82 -20.76 -49.85
C ILE A 5 32.75 -20.50 -48.32
N ARG A 6 33.47 -21.13 -47.37
CA ARG A 6 34.91 -21.39 -47.07
C ARG A 6 35.78 -20.16 -46.74
N THR A 7 36.12 -20.06 -45.45
CA THR A 7 37.41 -19.62 -44.84
C THR A 7 37.81 -18.14 -44.84
N ILE A 8 37.92 -17.54 -43.65
CA ILE A 8 39.03 -16.65 -43.24
C ILE A 8 39.40 -16.96 -41.79
N ALA A 9 40.68 -17.26 -41.56
CA ALA A 9 41.32 -17.50 -40.28
C ALA A 9 42.41 -16.44 -40.06
N ILE A 10 42.49 -15.83 -38.87
CA ILE A 10 43.67 -15.09 -38.34
C ILE A 10 43.62 -15.31 -36.81
N LEU A 11 44.34 -16.26 -36.20
CA LEU A 11 45.75 -16.23 -35.73
C LEU A 11 46.10 -15.03 -34.83
N LEU A 12 46.23 -15.23 -33.51
CA LEU A 12 47.53 -15.26 -32.81
C LEU A 12 47.36 -15.29 -31.28
N SER A 13 47.91 -16.34 -30.69
CA SER A 13 48.17 -16.56 -29.26
C SER A 13 49.68 -16.39 -29.00
N PHE A 14 50.08 -15.66 -27.96
CA PHE A 14 51.34 -15.79 -27.19
C PHE A 14 51.35 -14.73 -26.07
N ALA A 15 51.12 -15.07 -24.79
CA ALA A 15 52.04 -15.62 -23.78
C ALA A 15 52.95 -14.59 -23.06
N MET A 16 52.62 -14.39 -21.77
CA MET A 16 53.49 -14.30 -20.58
C MET A 16 54.50 -13.15 -20.33
N LEU A 17 54.53 -12.79 -19.03
CA LEU A 17 55.61 -12.25 -18.17
C LEU A 17 55.75 -10.74 -17.96
N ALA A 18 55.27 -10.29 -16.78
CA ALA A 18 55.98 -9.41 -15.83
C ALA A 18 55.09 -9.28 -14.57
N ALA A 19 55.55 -9.25 -13.32
CA ALA A 19 56.76 -9.63 -12.62
C ALA A 19 56.38 -9.57 -11.12
N CYS A 20 56.78 -10.55 -10.32
CA CYS A 20 56.70 -10.47 -8.86
C CYS A 20 57.93 -9.73 -8.32
N GLN A 21 57.74 -8.72 -7.45
CA GLN A 21 58.50 -8.55 -6.20
C GLN A 21 58.13 -7.23 -5.50
N SER A 22 57.61 -7.32 -4.28
CA SER A 22 58.18 -6.62 -3.12
C SER A 22 57.43 -7.03 -1.85
N SER A 23 58.20 -7.60 -0.94
CA SER A 23 57.94 -8.00 0.43
C SER A 23 57.60 -6.85 1.39
N GLY A 24 56.88 -7.16 2.47
CA GLY A 24 56.86 -6.34 3.69
C GLY A 24 55.54 -6.42 4.45
N GLU A 25 55.48 -7.29 5.45
CA GLU A 25 54.44 -7.30 6.49
C GLU A 25 54.34 -5.93 7.17
N GLN A 26 53.11 -5.44 7.40
CA GLN A 26 52.70 -4.90 8.70
C GLN A 26 51.20 -5.13 8.93
N GLN A 27 50.91 -5.91 9.96
CA GLN A 27 49.60 -6.03 10.57
C GLN A 27 49.23 -4.67 11.20
N GLY A 28 48.20 -4.03 10.66
CA GLY A 28 47.45 -2.98 11.34
C GLY A 28 46.05 -3.51 11.60
N GLN A 29 45.73 -3.83 12.86
CA GLN A 29 44.36 -4.04 13.30
C GLN A 29 43.59 -2.72 13.11
N GLU A 30 42.86 -2.58 12.02
CA GLU A 30 41.76 -1.64 11.96
C GLU A 30 40.56 -2.33 12.61
N LYS A 31 40.27 -1.96 13.86
CA LYS A 31 38.95 -2.18 14.44
C LYS A 31 37.97 -1.41 13.56
N SER A 32 37.43 -2.07 12.54
CA SER A 32 36.14 -1.70 11.99
C SER A 32 35.15 -1.96 13.11
N ASN A 33 34.91 -0.92 13.91
CA ASN A 33 33.65 -0.77 14.61
C ASN A 33 32.59 -0.69 13.50
N ASN A 34 32.15 -1.84 12.99
CA ASN A 34 30.81 -2.00 12.51
C ASN A 34 29.91 -1.88 13.75
N GLU A 35 29.76 -0.65 14.23
CA GLU A 35 28.56 -0.23 14.91
C GLU A 35 27.44 -0.48 13.93
N THR A 36 26.90 -1.69 14.03
CA THR A 36 25.67 -2.07 13.37
C THR A 36 24.64 -1.10 13.92
N THR A 37 24.25 -0.17 13.07
CA THR A 37 23.23 0.82 13.34
C THR A 37 22.07 0.15 14.04
N VAL A 38 21.85 0.48 15.31
CA VAL A 38 20.68 0.05 16.06
C VAL A 38 19.49 0.77 15.42
N ASN A 39 18.94 0.18 14.36
CA ASN A 39 17.62 0.53 13.87
C ASN A 39 16.64 -0.04 14.89
N ALA A 40 16.42 0.72 15.97
CA ALA A 40 15.39 0.41 16.94
C ALA A 40 14.06 0.46 16.19
N ASP A 41 13.49 -0.72 15.92
CA ASP A 41 12.22 -0.88 15.25
C ASP A 41 11.10 -0.28 16.13
N SER A 42 10.82 1.00 15.91
CA SER A 42 9.86 1.76 16.72
C SER A 42 8.40 1.37 16.46
N LEU A 43 8.14 0.58 15.41
CA LEU A 43 6.79 0.15 15.04
C LEU A 43 6.43 -1.20 15.67
N ARG A 44 7.41 -1.98 16.12
CA ARG A 44 7.15 -3.25 16.80
C ARG A 44 7.10 -3.08 18.30
N TYR A 45 6.07 -3.68 18.90
CA TYR A 45 6.01 -3.90 20.33
C TYR A 45 7.23 -4.72 20.78
N PRO A 46 7.93 -4.37 21.88
CA PRO A 46 9.18 -5.04 22.27
C PRO A 46 9.10 -6.56 22.41
N ASP A 47 7.97 -7.12 22.86
CA ASP A 47 7.82 -8.58 23.01
C ASP A 47 7.21 -9.27 21.76
N GLU A 48 7.00 -8.56 20.65
CA GLU A 48 6.47 -9.17 19.43
C GLU A 48 7.54 -9.95 18.66
N ALA A 49 7.37 -11.28 18.60
CA ALA A 49 8.37 -12.22 18.09
C ALA A 49 8.16 -12.69 16.63
N ASN A 50 6.96 -12.51 16.06
CA ASN A 50 6.55 -13.13 14.80
C ASN A 50 6.56 -12.14 13.63
N LEU A 51 6.20 -10.88 13.88
CA LEU A 51 6.15 -9.85 12.85
C LEU A 51 7.54 -9.29 12.54
N LYS A 52 7.84 -9.11 11.25
CA LYS A 52 9.07 -8.48 10.74
C LYS A 52 8.71 -7.50 9.63
N ASN A 53 9.57 -6.51 9.40
CA ASN A 53 9.39 -5.51 8.34
C ASN A 53 8.05 -4.77 8.43
N VAL A 54 7.60 -4.46 9.65
CA VAL A 54 6.36 -3.70 9.88
C VAL A 54 6.52 -2.33 9.26
N LYS A 55 5.51 -1.90 8.51
CA LYS A 55 5.47 -0.60 7.85
C LYS A 55 4.14 0.07 8.09
N GLN A 56 4.18 1.31 8.56
CA GLN A 56 3.03 2.18 8.63
C GLN A 56 2.75 2.80 7.26
N LEU A 57 1.49 2.76 6.81
CA LEU A 57 1.07 3.27 5.49
C LEU A 57 0.24 4.56 5.58
N THR A 58 -0.47 4.78 6.69
CA THR A 58 -1.34 5.93 6.92
C THR A 58 -0.87 6.77 8.12
N PHE A 59 -1.20 8.06 8.09
CA PHE A 59 -0.81 9.02 9.10
C PHE A 59 -1.97 9.95 9.41
N GLY A 60 -2.29 10.11 10.70
CA GLY A 60 -3.46 10.87 11.15
C GLY A 60 -4.79 10.23 10.76
N GLY A 61 -5.88 10.85 11.23
CA GLY A 61 -7.23 10.36 11.02
C GLY A 61 -7.53 9.00 11.65
N ASP A 62 -8.76 8.57 11.49
CA ASP A 62 -9.22 7.22 11.82
C ASP A 62 -9.17 6.38 10.54
N ASN A 63 -8.43 5.28 10.56
CA ASN A 63 -8.22 4.42 9.40
C ASN A 63 -8.62 2.99 9.76
N ALA A 64 -9.45 2.36 8.94
CA ALA A 64 -9.97 1.02 9.22
C ALA A 64 -10.18 0.20 7.94
N GLU A 65 -10.47 -1.09 8.11
CA GLU A 65 -11.02 -1.96 7.06
C GLU A 65 -10.20 -1.98 5.76
N ALA A 66 -8.88 -2.17 5.88
CA ALA A 66 -8.01 -2.28 4.72
C ALA A 66 -8.05 -3.70 4.10
N TYR A 67 -8.27 -3.79 2.79
CA TYR A 67 -8.32 -5.04 2.02
C TYR A 67 -7.47 -4.98 0.76
N TRP A 68 -6.87 -6.13 0.39
CA TRP A 68 -6.02 -6.25 -0.79
C TRP A 68 -6.82 -6.30 -2.09
N SER A 69 -6.27 -5.69 -3.14
CA SER A 69 -6.67 -5.98 -4.52
C SER A 69 -6.33 -7.43 -4.90
N PHE A 70 -6.99 -7.97 -5.91
CA PHE A 70 -6.77 -9.35 -6.38
C PHE A 70 -5.32 -9.57 -6.86
N ASN A 71 -4.72 -8.56 -7.49
CA ASN A 71 -3.32 -8.61 -7.90
C ASN A 71 -2.30 -8.34 -6.78
N GLY A 72 -2.76 -8.04 -5.55
CA GLY A 72 -1.91 -7.76 -4.39
C GLY A 72 -1.11 -6.46 -4.45
N LYS A 73 -1.43 -5.54 -5.37
CA LYS A 73 -0.68 -4.29 -5.56
C LYS A 73 -1.31 -3.09 -4.87
N TYR A 74 -2.59 -3.14 -4.53
CA TYR A 74 -3.34 -2.04 -3.95
C TYR A 74 -4.09 -2.46 -2.69
N LEU A 75 -4.42 -1.47 -1.88
CA LEU A 75 -5.28 -1.60 -0.70
C LEU A 75 -6.47 -0.67 -0.87
N SER A 76 -7.69 -1.16 -0.64
CA SER A 76 -8.88 -0.33 -0.41
C SER A 76 -9.06 -0.20 1.09
N PHE A 77 -9.46 0.96 1.58
CA PHE A 77 -9.63 1.20 3.02
C PHE A 77 -10.62 2.33 3.25
N GLN A 78 -11.19 2.37 4.46
CA GLN A 78 -12.00 3.50 4.89
C GLN A 78 -11.17 4.42 5.79
N ALA A 79 -11.38 5.73 5.65
CA ALA A 79 -10.76 6.70 6.53
C ALA A 79 -11.64 7.92 6.78
N THR A 80 -11.56 8.44 8.00
CA THR A 80 -12.02 9.78 8.38
C THR A 80 -10.78 10.62 8.69
N ASN A 81 -10.54 11.67 7.91
CA ASN A 81 -9.38 12.52 8.09
C ASN A 81 -9.72 13.99 7.80
N GLU A 82 -9.69 14.83 8.84
CA GLU A 82 -9.95 16.26 8.74
C GLU A 82 -8.95 16.96 7.79
N ALA A 83 -7.71 16.50 7.73
CA ALA A 83 -6.69 17.06 6.83
C ALA A 83 -7.02 16.79 5.34
N TRP A 84 -7.91 15.84 5.06
CA TRP A 84 -8.44 15.52 3.74
C TRP A 84 -9.82 16.15 3.48
N GLY A 85 -10.33 16.93 4.44
CA GLY A 85 -11.64 17.58 4.36
C GLY A 85 -12.82 16.62 4.53
N THR A 86 -12.64 15.54 5.29
CA THR A 86 -13.70 14.54 5.53
C THR A 86 -14.15 14.52 6.99
N GLU A 87 -15.47 14.52 7.20
CA GLU A 87 -16.11 14.53 8.53
C GLU A 87 -16.52 13.12 8.99
N CYS A 88 -16.58 12.16 8.07
CA CYS A 88 -16.87 10.76 8.33
C CYS A 88 -16.23 9.84 7.29
N ASP A 89 -16.31 8.54 7.54
CA ASP A 89 -15.58 7.53 6.80
C ASP A 89 -15.88 7.60 5.30
N GLN A 90 -14.83 7.81 4.52
CA GLN A 90 -14.82 7.76 3.05
C GLN A 90 -13.94 6.61 2.56
N ILE A 91 -14.21 6.12 1.35
CA ILE A 91 -13.46 5.03 0.75
C ILE A 91 -12.34 5.56 -0.13
N TYR A 92 -11.16 5.02 0.09
CA TYR A 92 -9.95 5.34 -0.64
C TYR A 92 -9.27 4.07 -1.13
N TYR A 93 -8.33 4.23 -2.05
CA TYR A 93 -7.37 3.18 -2.34
C TYR A 93 -5.95 3.73 -2.45
N MET A 94 -4.94 2.88 -2.24
CA MET A 94 -3.54 3.22 -2.40
C MET A 94 -2.71 2.03 -2.89
N PRO A 95 -1.50 2.24 -3.44
CA PRO A 95 -0.54 1.17 -3.60
C PRO A 95 -0.19 0.55 -2.25
N ALA A 96 0.04 -0.76 -2.20
CA ALA A 96 0.41 -1.48 -0.97
C ALA A 96 1.77 -1.04 -0.40
N GLY A 97 2.60 -0.39 -1.21
CA GLY A 97 3.84 0.27 -0.78
C GLY A 97 3.62 1.59 -0.05
N GLY A 98 2.38 2.06 0.07
CA GLY A 98 2.02 3.38 0.59
C GLY A 98 1.74 4.39 -0.52
N TYR A 99 1.21 5.54 -0.12
CA TYR A 99 0.89 6.65 -0.99
C TYR A 99 1.82 7.84 -0.71
N SER A 100 2.37 8.47 -1.75
CA SER A 100 3.34 9.57 -1.61
C SER A 100 2.73 10.97 -1.71
N GLY A 101 1.47 11.08 -2.16
CA GLY A 101 0.76 12.36 -2.21
C GLY A 101 0.10 12.69 -0.86
N ASN A 102 -0.54 13.85 -0.79
CA ASN A 102 -1.16 14.35 0.45
C ASN A 102 -2.38 13.51 0.88
N GLN A 103 -3.13 12.98 -0.08
CA GLN A 103 -4.36 12.23 0.13
C GLN A 103 -4.50 11.14 -0.93
N PRO A 104 -4.70 9.87 -0.55
CA PRO A 104 -4.97 8.80 -1.52
C PRO A 104 -6.23 9.07 -2.36
N PRO A 105 -6.33 8.55 -3.60
CA PRO A 105 -7.51 8.74 -4.43
C PRO A 105 -8.82 8.35 -3.71
N LEU A 106 -9.78 9.28 -3.72
CA LEU A 106 -11.13 9.07 -3.21
C LEU A 106 -11.94 8.22 -4.21
N VAL A 107 -12.56 7.16 -3.71
CA VAL A 107 -13.42 6.23 -4.46
C VAL A 107 -14.90 6.50 -4.21
N SER A 108 -15.24 6.90 -2.99
CA SER A 108 -16.59 7.29 -2.65
C SER A 108 -16.90 8.71 -3.13
N THR A 109 -18.13 9.17 -2.87
CA THR A 109 -18.62 10.47 -3.34
C THR A 109 -18.12 11.65 -2.50
N GLY A 110 -17.51 11.40 -1.33
CA GLY A 110 -17.24 12.43 -0.32
C GLY A 110 -18.48 12.84 0.47
N LYS A 111 -19.61 12.15 0.28
CA LYS A 111 -20.92 12.44 0.88
C LYS A 111 -21.42 11.21 1.62
N GLY A 112 -22.20 11.43 2.67
CA GLY A 112 -22.68 10.38 3.56
C GLY A 112 -21.52 9.59 4.18
N ARG A 113 -21.86 8.60 5.02
CA ARG A 113 -20.86 7.66 5.55
C ARG A 113 -20.65 6.51 4.59
N THR A 114 -19.45 5.93 4.59
CA THR A 114 -19.12 4.73 3.83
C THR A 114 -18.42 3.67 4.68
N THR A 115 -18.49 2.40 4.26
CA THR A 115 -17.82 1.29 4.94
C THR A 115 -17.66 0.06 4.04
N CYS A 116 -16.90 -0.95 4.50
CA CYS A 116 -16.83 -2.30 3.93
C CYS A 116 -16.40 -2.33 2.46
N ALA A 117 -15.35 -1.59 2.13
CA ALA A 117 -14.87 -1.53 0.75
C ALA A 117 -14.09 -2.78 0.33
N TYR A 118 -14.32 -3.25 -0.89
CA TYR A 118 -13.58 -4.39 -1.45
C TYR A 118 -13.34 -4.23 -2.96
N PHE A 119 -12.15 -4.59 -3.44
CA PHE A 119 -11.87 -4.61 -4.87
C PHE A 119 -12.73 -5.63 -5.60
N MET A 120 -13.28 -5.26 -6.75
CA MET A 120 -13.96 -6.18 -7.65
C MET A 120 -12.93 -6.99 -8.45
N PRO A 121 -13.28 -8.22 -8.91
CA PRO A 121 -12.41 -9.00 -9.79
C PRO A 121 -11.95 -8.19 -11.00
N GLY A 122 -10.64 -8.18 -11.25
CA GLY A 122 -10.02 -7.37 -12.31
C GLY A 122 -9.39 -6.06 -11.83
N ASP A 123 -9.59 -5.68 -10.56
CA ASP A 123 -8.96 -4.52 -9.91
C ASP A 123 -9.24 -3.16 -10.57
N THR A 124 -10.37 -3.03 -11.27
CA THR A 124 -10.80 -1.79 -11.97
C THR A 124 -11.95 -1.07 -11.28
N ALA A 125 -12.54 -1.70 -10.26
CA ALA A 125 -13.67 -1.15 -9.52
C ALA A 125 -13.64 -1.63 -8.07
N ILE A 126 -14.32 -0.89 -7.21
CA ILE A 126 -14.44 -1.16 -5.78
C ILE A 126 -15.92 -1.12 -5.41
N LEU A 127 -16.34 -2.17 -4.70
CA LEU A 127 -17.61 -2.27 -3.99
C LEU A 127 -17.50 -1.53 -2.66
N TYR A 128 -18.53 -0.81 -2.23
CA TYR A 128 -18.63 -0.26 -0.87
C TYR A 128 -20.08 0.04 -0.49
N ALA A 129 -20.37 0.14 0.81
CA ALA A 129 -21.65 0.62 1.30
C ALA A 129 -21.60 2.15 1.52
N SER A 130 -22.69 2.86 1.25
CA SER A 130 -22.78 4.31 1.48
C SER A 130 -24.19 4.79 1.82
N THR A 131 -24.29 5.84 2.64
CA THR A 131 -25.56 6.49 3.00
C THR A 131 -25.93 7.69 2.11
N HIS A 132 -25.12 8.00 1.09
CA HIS A 132 -25.21 9.27 0.36
C HIS A 132 -26.54 9.53 -0.37
N LEU A 133 -27.34 8.49 -0.64
CA LEU A 133 -28.68 8.65 -1.23
C LEU A 133 -29.74 9.04 -0.20
N GLY A 134 -29.60 8.62 1.07
CA GLY A 134 -30.50 9.04 2.15
C GLY A 134 -30.21 10.46 2.61
N ASN A 135 -28.93 10.80 2.77
CA ASN A 135 -28.47 12.15 3.09
C ASN A 135 -27.01 12.36 2.65
N GLU A 136 -26.72 13.54 2.09
CA GLU A 136 -25.35 13.92 1.74
C GLU A 136 -24.48 14.22 2.98
N ALA A 137 -25.10 14.64 4.08
CA ALA A 137 -24.40 14.91 5.33
C ALA A 137 -23.97 13.62 6.03
N CYS A 138 -22.88 13.69 6.79
CA CYS A 138 -22.46 12.60 7.64
C CYS A 138 -23.52 12.32 8.73
N PRO A 139 -23.97 11.07 8.89
CA PRO A 139 -24.94 10.72 9.91
C PRO A 139 -24.32 10.83 11.31
N GLU A 140 -25.16 11.08 12.32
CA GLU A 140 -24.70 11.18 13.71
C GLU A 140 -24.05 9.86 14.16
N THR A 141 -22.88 9.97 14.79
CA THR A 141 -22.10 8.83 15.25
C THR A 141 -22.00 8.85 16.77
N PRO A 142 -22.91 8.19 17.50
CA PRO A 142 -22.70 8.00 18.93
C PRO A 142 -21.49 7.08 19.14
N HIS A 143 -20.38 7.62 19.65
CA HIS A 143 -19.18 6.81 19.94
C HIS A 143 -19.42 5.79 21.05
N SER A 144 -20.32 6.09 21.99
CA SER A 144 -20.76 5.15 23.01
C SER A 144 -22.21 5.40 23.41
N VAL A 145 -22.90 4.33 23.75
CA VAL A 145 -24.23 4.38 24.37
C VAL A 145 -24.10 3.73 25.74
N GLN A 146 -24.36 4.49 26.80
CA GLN A 146 -24.21 4.03 28.19
C GLN A 146 -22.79 3.48 28.50
N GLY A 147 -21.75 4.09 27.92
CA GLY A 147 -20.35 3.70 28.12
C GLY A 147 -19.91 2.46 27.33
N GLN A 148 -20.78 1.88 26.50
CA GLN A 148 -20.43 0.77 25.62
C GLN A 148 -20.11 1.29 24.22
N TYR A 149 -19.05 0.75 23.62
CA TYR A 149 -18.74 1.00 22.22
C TYR A 149 -19.90 0.50 21.34
N VAL A 150 -20.38 1.35 20.45
CA VAL A 150 -21.39 1.00 19.46
C VAL A 150 -20.88 1.29 18.08
N TRP A 151 -21.17 0.39 17.15
CA TRP A 151 -20.91 0.58 15.74
C TRP A 151 -22.26 0.80 15.05
N PRO A 152 -22.61 2.05 14.70
CA PRO A 152 -23.93 2.35 14.16
C PRO A 152 -24.07 1.83 12.73
N ILE A 153 -25.16 1.10 12.48
CA ILE A 153 -25.63 0.76 11.15
C ILE A 153 -26.82 1.66 10.83
N TYR A 154 -26.69 2.46 9.77
CA TYR A 154 -27.74 3.37 9.31
C TYR A 154 -28.63 2.66 8.30
N ALA A 155 -29.94 2.91 8.38
CA ALA A 155 -30.91 2.34 7.43
C ALA A 155 -30.65 2.80 5.99
N ASP A 156 -30.06 4.00 5.83
CA ASP A 156 -29.77 4.61 4.53
C ASP A 156 -28.59 3.96 3.78
N PHE A 157 -27.93 2.96 4.37
CA PHE A 157 -26.86 2.26 3.67
C PHE A 157 -27.40 1.49 2.46
N ASP A 158 -26.82 1.81 1.31
CA ASP A 158 -26.98 1.06 0.07
C ASP A 158 -25.58 0.69 -0.47
N ILE A 159 -25.51 -0.31 -1.34
CA ILE A 159 -24.28 -0.93 -1.82
C ILE A 159 -24.01 -0.46 -3.25
N PHE A 160 -22.83 0.11 -3.46
CA PHE A 160 -22.42 0.68 -4.73
C PHE A 160 -21.15 0.03 -5.25
N VAL A 161 -20.96 0.10 -6.56
CA VAL A 161 -19.70 -0.19 -7.24
C VAL A 161 -19.26 1.08 -7.96
N ALA A 162 -18.05 1.54 -7.67
CA ALA A 162 -17.42 2.66 -8.37
C ALA A 162 -16.12 2.23 -9.06
N ASN A 163 -15.76 2.90 -10.15
CA ASN A 163 -14.43 2.76 -10.73
C ASN A 163 -13.37 3.49 -9.88
N LEU A 164 -12.10 3.36 -10.26
CA LEU A 164 -10.98 3.97 -9.52
C LEU A 164 -10.92 5.50 -9.62
N GLU A 165 -11.74 6.10 -10.50
CA GLU A 165 -11.93 7.56 -10.59
C GLU A 165 -13.09 8.07 -9.71
N GLY A 166 -13.72 7.19 -8.92
CA GLY A 166 -14.82 7.54 -8.01
C GLY A 166 -16.18 7.67 -8.69
N LYS A 167 -16.30 7.28 -9.97
CA LYS A 167 -17.59 7.24 -10.67
C LYS A 167 -18.34 5.96 -10.28
N ILE A 168 -19.51 6.13 -9.66
CA ILE A 168 -20.46 5.03 -9.45
C ILE A 168 -20.89 4.47 -10.81
N ILE A 169 -20.65 3.17 -11.01
CA ILE A 169 -21.01 2.42 -12.22
C ILE A 169 -22.22 1.51 -11.98
N LYS A 170 -22.54 1.19 -10.73
CA LYS A 170 -23.69 0.36 -10.37
C LYS A 170 -24.11 0.57 -8.92
N GLN A 171 -25.41 0.53 -8.67
CA GLN A 171 -26.02 0.34 -7.35
C GLN A 171 -26.54 -1.11 -7.29
N LEU A 172 -26.26 -1.81 -6.19
CA LEU A 172 -26.53 -3.25 -6.02
C LEU A 172 -27.76 -3.53 -5.17
N THR A 173 -28.20 -2.58 -4.36
CA THR A 173 -29.37 -2.69 -3.49
C THR A 173 -30.32 -1.49 -3.71
N ASP A 174 -31.45 -1.48 -3.02
CA ASP A 174 -32.48 -0.42 -3.04
C ASP A 174 -33.15 -0.46 -1.68
N SER A 175 -32.45 0.10 -0.68
CA SER A 175 -32.80 0.04 0.75
C SER A 175 -33.88 1.05 1.13
#